data_AF-A0A928HU74-F1
#
_entry.id   AF-A0A928HU74-F1
#
_cell.length_a   1.000
_cell.length_b   1.000
_cell.length_c   1.000
_cell.angle_alpha   90.00
_cell.angle_beta   90.00
_cell.angle_gamma   90.00
#
_symmetry.space_group_name_H-M   'P 1'
#
loop_
_entity.id
_entity.type
_entity.pdbx_description
1 polymer ?
#
loop_
_entity_poly.entity_id
_entity_poly.type
_entity_poly.pdbx_seq_one_letter_code
_entity_poly.pdbx_strand_id
1 'polypeptide(L)'
;MSYTKLAQAIEMMIRTDRMHKALIDSRVKEIGIHRTQHRILMRLARCERLPSQKELAEHLDVTPAAVCGALKKIEQDGYVERTLGHDNRYNELRITDKGRELVKLTRQLFSEADIAMFDGFSDEELESYISSLEKLQANIKKQQERMDTK
;
A
#
# COMPACT_ATOMS: atom_id res chain seq x y z
N MET A 1 -20.24 5.73 -25.27
CA MET A 1 -18.94 6.22 -24.76
C MET A 1 -17.95 6.22 -25.91
N SER A 2 -17.37 7.37 -26.27
CA SER A 2 -16.42 7.43 -27.39
C SER A 2 -15.12 6.70 -27.02
N TYR A 3 -14.58 5.90 -27.94
CA TYR A 3 -13.31 5.20 -27.76
C TYR A 3 -12.16 6.17 -27.44
N THR A 4 -12.18 7.37 -28.02
CA THR A 4 -11.18 8.42 -27.75
C THR A 4 -11.16 8.84 -26.29
N LYS A 5 -12.34 9.00 -25.65
CA LYS A 5 -12.43 9.35 -24.22
C LYS A 5 -11.97 8.22 -23.31
N LEU A 6 -12.22 6.96 -23.70
CA LEU A 6 -11.72 5.79 -22.97
C LEU A 6 -10.19 5.69 -22.99
N ALA A 7 -9.60 5.83 -24.18
CA ALA A 7 -8.15 5.75 -24.35
C ALA A 7 -7.45 6.86 -23.54
N GLN A 8 -7.98 8.09 -23.60
CA GLN A 8 -7.47 9.20 -22.81
C GLN A 8 -7.56 8.93 -21.30
N ALA A 9 -8.69 8.42 -20.81
CA ALA A 9 -8.86 8.10 -19.39
C ALA A 9 -7.85 7.04 -18.91
N ILE A 10 -7.63 5.99 -19.71
CA ILE A 10 -6.64 4.94 -19.41
C ILE A 10 -5.22 5.53 -19.38
N GLU A 11 -4.85 6.36 -20.36
CA GLU A 11 -3.55 7.01 -20.40
C GLU A 11 -3.31 7.89 -19.17
N MET A 12 -4.28 8.73 -18.82
CA MET A 12 -4.21 9.60 -17.63
C MET A 12 -4.08 8.77 -16.35
N MET A 13 -4.84 7.67 -16.22
CA MET A 13 -4.75 6.77 -15.07
C MET A 13 -3.34 6.18 -14.92
N ILE A 14 -2.78 5.61 -16.00
CA ILE A 14 -1.45 4.98 -15.99
C ILE A 14 -0.34 6.02 -15.75
N ARG A 15 -0.47 7.22 -16.31
CA ARG A 15 0.48 8.31 -16.09
C ARG A 15 0.45 8.80 -14.65
N THR A 16 -0.75 9.00 -14.10
CA THR A 16 -0.94 9.46 -12.71
C THR A 16 -0.42 8.44 -11.72
N ASP A 17 -0.71 7.15 -11.89
CA ASP A 17 -0.17 6.09 -11.04
C ASP A 17 1.37 6.05 -11.04
N ARG A 18 2.01 6.24 -12.20
CA ARG A 18 3.47 6.32 -12.30
C ARG A 18 4.04 7.54 -11.59
N MET A 19 3.42 8.72 -11.75
CA MET A 19 3.84 9.95 -11.07
C MET A 19 3.69 9.83 -9.55
N HIS A 20 2.56 9.30 -9.09
CA HIS A 20 2.32 9.02 -7.69
C HIS A 20 3.35 8.03 -7.13
N LYS A 21 3.62 6.91 -7.81
CA LYS A 21 4.67 5.96 -7.41
C LYS A 21 6.04 6.63 -7.27
N ALA A 22 6.44 7.47 -8.24
CA ALA A 22 7.72 8.16 -8.19
C ALA A 22 7.83 9.16 -7.02
N LEU A 23 6.76 9.91 -6.73
CA LEU A 23 6.68 10.82 -5.59
C LEU A 23 6.87 10.05 -4.27
N ILE A 24 6.10 8.98 -4.09
CA ILE A 24 6.15 8.11 -2.91
C ILE A 24 7.55 7.49 -2.76
N ASP A 25 8.12 6.96 -3.83
CA ASP A 25 9.45 6.35 -3.79
C ASP A 25 10.54 7.36 -3.44
N SER A 26 10.42 8.62 -3.87
CA SER A 26 11.34 9.71 -3.48
C SER A 26 11.26 9.98 -1.97
N ARG A 27 10.05 10.13 -1.42
CA ARG A 27 9.83 10.37 0.01
C ARG A 27 10.30 9.21 0.89
N VAL A 28 10.10 7.98 0.41
CA VAL A 28 10.49 6.76 1.13
C VAL A 28 12.00 6.57 1.14
N LYS A 29 12.70 7.01 0.09
CA LYS A 29 14.17 7.03 0.09
C LYS A 29 14.75 8.02 1.10
N GLU A 30 14.13 9.18 1.29
CA GLU A 30 14.57 10.20 2.26
C GLU A 30 14.61 9.64 3.70
N ILE A 31 13.69 8.74 4.03
CA ILE A 31 13.60 8.06 5.34
C ILE A 31 14.35 6.73 5.41
N GLY A 32 15.03 6.32 4.33
CA GLY A 32 15.88 5.12 4.29
C GLY A 32 15.14 3.78 4.29
N ILE A 33 13.86 3.74 3.90
CA ILE A 33 13.11 2.47 3.74
C ILE A 33 12.65 2.28 2.30
N HIS A 34 12.09 1.12 1.95
CA HIS A 34 11.48 0.85 0.64
C HIS A 34 9.94 0.91 0.72
N ARG A 35 9.26 1.24 -0.39
CA ARG A 35 7.79 1.38 -0.43
C ARG A 35 7.04 0.17 0.12
N THR A 36 7.44 -1.04 -0.24
CA THR A 36 6.84 -2.28 0.28
C THR A 36 7.04 -2.43 1.80
N GLN A 37 8.22 -2.06 2.32
CA GLN A 37 8.51 -2.09 3.76
C GLN A 37 7.63 -1.10 4.51
N HIS A 38 7.51 0.13 3.99
CA HIS A 38 6.62 1.14 4.54
C HIS A 38 5.16 0.65 4.60
N ARG A 39 4.64 0.10 3.50
CA ARG A 39 3.24 -0.37 3.45
C ARG A 39 3.00 -1.55 4.41
N ILE A 40 3.97 -2.44 4.58
CA ILE A 40 3.90 -3.50 5.59
C ILE A 40 3.86 -2.88 7.00
N LEU A 41 4.78 -1.98 7.35
CA LEU A 41 4.80 -1.33 8.66
C LEU A 41 3.49 -0.58 8.97
N MET A 42 2.94 0.14 7.99
CA MET A 42 1.65 0.81 8.11
C MET A 42 0.49 -0.16 8.36
N ARG A 43 0.50 -1.31 7.67
CA ARG A 43 -0.50 -2.36 7.86
C ARG A 43 -0.38 -2.97 9.26
N LEU A 44 0.84 -3.33 9.68
CA LEU A 44 1.11 -3.89 11.01
C LEU A 44 0.70 -2.93 12.13
N ALA A 45 0.93 -1.63 11.97
CA ALA A 45 0.53 -0.62 12.96
C ALA A 45 -0.99 -0.40 13.07
N ARG A 46 -1.80 -0.98 12.18
CA ARG A 46 -3.28 -0.86 12.17
C ARG A 46 -3.98 -2.18 12.51
N CYS A 47 -3.26 -3.30 12.61
CA CYS A 47 -3.85 -4.60 12.85
C CYS A 47 -3.54 -5.08 14.27
N GLU A 48 -4.56 -5.58 14.97
CA GLU A 48 -4.40 -6.23 16.28
C GLU A 48 -3.70 -7.59 16.17
N ARG A 49 -3.85 -8.27 15.02
CA ARG A 49 -3.17 -9.51 14.67
C ARG A 49 -2.22 -9.33 13.50
N LEU A 50 -1.16 -10.13 13.48
CA LEU A 50 -0.27 -10.20 12.32
C LEU A 50 -0.99 -10.81 11.11
N PRO A 51 -1.06 -10.13 9.96
CA PRO A 51 -1.51 -10.75 8.72
C PRO A 51 -0.44 -11.74 8.20
N SER A 52 -0.88 -12.86 7.63
CA SER A 52 -0.01 -13.81 6.95
C SER A 52 0.70 -13.14 5.76
N GLN A 53 1.83 -13.70 5.32
CA GLN A 53 2.53 -13.19 4.13
C GLN A 53 1.66 -13.21 2.87
N LYS A 54 0.75 -14.19 2.77
CA LYS A 54 -0.23 -14.27 1.69
C LYS A 54 -1.23 -13.12 1.74
N GLU A 55 -1.82 -12.86 2.93
CA GLU A 55 -2.71 -11.71 3.13
C GLU A 55 -2.00 -10.38 2.85
N LEU A 56 -0.71 -10.25 3.23
CA LEU A 56 0.09 -9.07 2.90
C LEU A 56 0.33 -8.95 1.40
N ALA A 57 0.65 -10.04 0.70
CA ALA A 57 0.90 -10.02 -0.74
C ALA A 57 -0.35 -9.59 -1.52
N GLU A 58 -1.51 -10.16 -1.18
CA GLU A 58 -2.80 -9.83 -1.78
C GLU A 58 -3.20 -8.39 -1.49
N HIS A 59 -3.11 -7.96 -0.22
CA HIS A 59 -3.51 -6.60 0.16
C HIS A 59 -2.57 -5.52 -0.40
N LEU A 60 -1.28 -5.85 -0.53
CA LEU A 60 -0.28 -4.92 -1.03
C LEU A 60 -0.12 -4.98 -2.56
N ASP A 61 -0.78 -5.90 -3.24
CA ASP A 61 -0.63 -6.12 -4.68
C ASP A 61 0.85 -6.24 -5.09
N VAL A 62 1.57 -7.12 -4.39
CA VAL A 62 2.98 -7.44 -4.64
C VAL A 62 3.20 -8.94 -4.55
N THR A 63 4.33 -9.42 -5.07
CA THR A 63 4.65 -10.84 -5.00
C THR A 63 4.92 -11.29 -3.55
N PRO A 64 4.62 -12.55 -3.19
CA PRO A 64 5.00 -13.11 -1.89
C PRO A 64 6.50 -13.00 -1.59
N ALA A 65 7.34 -13.11 -2.62
CA ALA A 65 8.79 -12.93 -2.51
C ALA A 65 9.16 -11.49 -2.09
N ALA A 66 8.49 -10.48 -2.64
CA ALA A 66 8.68 -9.08 -2.25
C ALA A 66 8.25 -8.83 -0.79
N VAL A 67 7.15 -9.45 -0.34
CA VAL A 67 6.72 -9.41 1.06
C VAL A 67 7.76 -10.04 1.98
N CYS A 68 8.23 -11.24 1.63
CA CYS A 68 9.22 -11.96 2.43
C CYS A 68 10.54 -11.16 2.57
N GLY A 69 11.06 -10.63 1.46
CA GLY A 69 12.25 -9.80 1.46
C GLY A 69 12.07 -8.51 2.27
N ALA A 70 10.92 -7.86 2.14
CA ALA A 70 10.60 -6.65 2.90
C ALA A 70 10.47 -6.92 4.40
N LEU A 71 9.77 -8.00 4.80
CA LEU A 71 9.63 -8.42 6.20
C LEU A 71 10.98 -8.69 6.85
N LYS A 72 11.83 -9.48 6.18
CA LYS A 72 13.18 -9.78 6.68
C LYS A 72 13.99 -8.51 6.91
N LYS A 73 13.87 -7.52 6.01
CA LYS A 73 14.61 -6.27 6.11
C LYS A 73 14.11 -5.40 7.26
N ILE A 74 12.80 -5.22 7.42
CA ILE A 74 12.26 -4.43 8.55
C ILE A 74 12.48 -5.10 9.91
N GLU A 75 12.60 -6.43 9.93
CA GLU A 75 12.99 -7.20 11.13
C GLU A 75 14.48 -6.97 11.46
N GLN A 76 15.38 -7.09 10.47
CA GLN A 76 16.80 -6.77 10.63
C GLN A 76 17.05 -5.33 11.06
N ASP A 77 16.25 -4.39 10.56
CA ASP A 77 16.36 -2.98 10.90
C ASP A 77 15.70 -2.66 12.26
N GLY A 78 15.11 -3.65 12.94
CA GLY A 78 14.57 -3.55 14.30
C GLY A 78 13.22 -2.82 14.39
N TYR A 79 12.50 -2.67 13.28
CA TYR A 79 11.16 -2.08 13.27
C TYR A 79 10.08 -3.07 13.67
N VAL A 80 10.34 -4.36 13.48
CA VAL A 80 9.50 -5.46 13.95
C VAL A 80 10.37 -6.52 14.63
N GLU A 81 9.80 -7.25 15.57
CA GLU A 81 10.45 -8.36 16.26
C GLU A 81 9.56 -9.59 16.22
N ARG A 82 10.15 -10.78 16.14
CA ARG A 82 9.43 -12.06 16.30
C ARG A 82 9.46 -12.47 17.75
N THR A 83 8.28 -12.61 18.33
CA THR A 83 8.08 -13.26 19.63
C THR A 83 7.58 -14.68 19.44
N LEU A 84 8.15 -15.63 20.19
CA LEU A 84 7.65 -17.00 20.26
C LEU A 84 6.29 -16.99 20.97
N GLY A 85 5.24 -17.40 20.26
CA GLY A 85 3.94 -17.65 20.88
C GLY A 85 4.00 -18.83 21.85
N HIS A 86 3.05 -18.87 22.79
CA HIS A 86 2.98 -19.83 23.90
C HIS A 86 2.89 -21.31 23.49
N ASP A 87 2.64 -21.62 22.20
CA ASP A 87 2.46 -22.97 21.64
C ASP A 87 3.40 -23.25 20.44
N ASN A 88 4.54 -22.54 20.32
CA ASN A 88 5.61 -22.74 19.32
C ASN A 88 5.18 -22.76 17.83
N ARG A 89 3.89 -22.50 17.55
CA ARG A 89 3.25 -22.61 16.23
C ARG A 89 2.93 -21.27 15.59
N TYR A 90 3.04 -20.17 16.34
CA TYR A 90 2.82 -18.81 15.85
C TYR A 90 3.99 -17.91 16.25
N ASN A 91 4.81 -17.55 15.26
CA ASN A 91 5.78 -16.46 15.37
C ASN A 91 5.00 -15.15 15.29
N GLU A 92 4.63 -14.56 16.42
CA GLU A 92 4.01 -13.23 16.43
C GLU A 92 5.06 -12.20 16.03
N LEU A 93 4.84 -11.49 14.92
CA LEU A 93 5.60 -10.29 14.60
C LEU A 93 4.94 -9.12 15.32
N ARG A 94 5.68 -8.46 16.19
CA ARG A 94 5.25 -7.24 16.88
C ARG A 94 6.02 -6.06 16.34
N ILE A 95 5.32 -4.94 16.14
CA ILE A 95 5.98 -3.67 15.84
C ILE A 95 6.66 -3.16 17.10
N THR A 96 7.93 -2.80 16.99
CA THR A 96 8.73 -2.24 18.10
C THR A 96 8.41 -0.76 18.28
N ASP A 97 8.90 -0.14 19.36
CA ASP A 97 8.79 1.32 19.52
C ASP A 97 9.51 2.07 18.40
N LYS A 98 10.67 1.57 17.96
CA LYS A 98 11.38 2.09 16.78
C LYS A 98 10.51 2.02 15.52
N GLY A 99 9.79 0.91 15.33
CA GLY A 99 8.83 0.77 14.23
C GLY A 99 7.66 1.73 14.33
N ARG A 100 7.13 1.97 15.53
CA ARG A 100 6.03 2.92 15.78
C ARG A 100 6.45 4.36 15.46
N GLU A 101 7.64 4.78 15.88
CA GLU A 101 8.17 6.12 15.56
C GLU A 101 8.37 6.30 14.05
N LEU A 102 8.90 5.30 13.35
CA LEU A 102 9.00 5.34 11.89
C LEU A 102 7.62 5.44 11.23
N VAL A 103 6.62 4.69 11.72
CA VAL A 103 5.24 4.79 11.22
C VAL A 103 4.68 6.20 11.41
N LYS A 104 4.96 6.85 12.55
CA LYS A 104 4.51 8.22 12.81
C LYS A 104 5.16 9.22 11.85
N LEU A 105 6.49 9.15 11.69
CA LEU A 105 7.25 10.00 10.77
C LEU A 105 6.76 9.85 9.33
N THR A 106 6.62 8.60 8.88
CA THR A 106 6.15 8.31 7.52
C THR A 106 4.73 8.80 7.28
N ARG A 107 3.81 8.60 8.24
CA ARG A 107 2.44 9.13 8.12
C ARG A 107 2.40 10.63 7.89
N GLN A 108 3.24 11.39 8.59
CA GLN A 108 3.31 12.83 8.40
C GLN A 108 3.80 13.19 6.99
N LEU A 109 4.92 12.60 6.55
CA LEU A 109 5.47 12.83 5.21
C LEU A 109 4.50 12.47 4.08
N PHE A 110 3.75 11.37 4.24
CA PHE A 110 2.76 10.98 3.25
C PHE A 110 1.52 11.84 3.29
N SER A 111 1.05 12.24 4.48
CA SER A 111 -0.08 13.14 4.59
C SER A 111 0.20 14.47 3.88
N GLU A 112 1.42 15.01 4.01
CA GLU A 112 1.82 16.22 3.30
C GLU A 112 1.85 16.03 1.78
N ALA A 113 2.37 14.89 1.32
CA ALA A 113 2.39 14.55 -0.12
C ALA A 113 0.97 14.36 -0.68
N ASP A 114 0.09 13.71 0.07
CA ASP A 114 -1.30 13.46 -0.31
C ASP A 114 -2.08 14.79 -0.37
N ILE A 115 -1.94 15.66 0.64
CA ILE A 115 -2.54 16.99 0.66
C ILE A 115 -2.07 17.81 -0.55
N ALA A 116 -0.77 17.82 -0.84
CA ALA A 116 -0.23 18.55 -1.99
C ALA A 116 -0.70 17.97 -3.34
N MET A 117 -0.91 16.65 -3.43
CA MET A 117 -1.40 16.00 -4.65
C MET A 117 -2.85 16.36 -4.97
N PHE A 118 -3.65 16.63 -3.96
CA PHE A 118 -5.05 17.04 -4.07
C PHE A 118 -5.26 18.54 -3.82
N ASP A 119 -4.20 19.35 -3.86
CA ASP A 119 -4.32 20.80 -3.76
C ASP A 119 -5.26 21.34 -4.86
N GLY A 120 -6.24 22.15 -4.44
CA GLY A 120 -7.28 22.67 -5.32
C GLY A 120 -8.49 21.75 -5.55
N PHE A 121 -8.54 20.54 -4.97
CA PHE A 121 -9.75 19.71 -4.97
C PHE A 121 -10.70 20.12 -3.85
N SER A 122 -11.99 20.18 -4.17
CA SER A 122 -13.08 20.20 -3.19
C SER A 122 -13.41 18.80 -2.66
N ASP A 123 -14.12 18.74 -1.53
CA ASP A 123 -14.60 17.47 -0.97
C ASP A 123 -15.55 16.75 -1.95
N GLU A 124 -16.40 17.49 -2.66
CA GLU A 124 -17.31 16.93 -3.67
C GLU A 124 -16.55 16.33 -4.87
N GLU A 125 -15.46 16.97 -5.30
CA GLU A 125 -14.60 16.43 -6.36
C GLU A 125 -13.88 15.17 -5.92
N LEU A 126 -13.41 15.12 -4.66
CA LEU A 126 -12.80 13.93 -4.07
C LEU A 126 -13.81 12.78 -3.97
N GLU A 127 -15.03 13.03 -3.50
CA GLU A 127 -16.08 12.02 -3.42
C GLU A 127 -16.42 11.44 -4.81
N SER A 128 -16.52 12.31 -5.82
CA SER A 128 -16.76 11.92 -7.22
C SER A 128 -15.60 11.08 -7.77
N TYR A 129 -14.36 11.45 -7.46
CA TYR A 129 -13.16 10.70 -7.84
C TYR A 129 -13.13 9.31 -7.19
N ILE A 130 -13.38 9.23 -5.88
CA ILE A 130 -13.44 7.97 -5.12
C ILE A 130 -14.52 7.06 -5.71
N SER A 131 -15.74 7.55 -5.91
CA SER A 131 -16.84 6.76 -6.50
C SER A 131 -16.50 6.23 -7.90
N SER A 132 -15.77 7.02 -8.69
CA SER A 132 -15.32 6.62 -10.03
C SER A 132 -14.28 5.49 -9.97
N LEU A 133 -13.32 5.58 -9.04
CA LEU A 133 -12.33 4.52 -8.81
C LEU A 133 -12.98 3.22 -8.31
N GLU A 134 -13.93 3.29 -7.39
CA GLU A 134 -14.65 2.12 -6.88
C GLU A 134 -15.38 1.37 -8.02
N LYS A 135 -16.04 2.11 -8.92
CA LYS A 135 -16.68 1.53 -10.11
C LYS A 135 -15.67 0.86 -11.04
N LEU A 136 -14.50 1.47 -11.25
CA LEU A 136 -13.42 0.88 -12.05
C LEU A 136 -12.90 -0.42 -11.42
N GLN A 137 -12.63 -0.41 -10.12
CA GLN A 137 -12.15 -1.58 -9.38
C GLN A 137 -13.16 -2.74 -9.41
N ALA A 138 -14.45 -2.45 -9.20
CA ALA A 138 -15.51 -3.45 -9.29
C ALA A 138 -15.60 -4.08 -10.70
N ASN A 139 -15.46 -3.26 -11.75
CA ASN A 139 -15.46 -3.74 -13.13
C ASN A 139 -14.23 -4.62 -13.43
N ILE A 140 -13.04 -4.24 -12.96
CA ILE A 140 -11.80 -5.01 -13.13
C ILE A 140 -11.92 -6.37 -12.44
N LYS A 141 -12.35 -6.39 -11.17
CA LYS A 141 -12.54 -7.62 -10.40
C LYS A 141 -13.50 -8.58 -11.11
N LYS A 142 -14.63 -8.07 -11.61
CA LYS A 142 -15.61 -8.84 -12.38
C LYS A 142 -15.02 -9.44 -13.67
N GLN A 143 -14.06 -8.78 -14.32
CA GLN A 143 -13.38 -9.34 -15.50
C GLN A 143 -12.37 -10.42 -15.12
N GLN A 144 -11.62 -10.24 -14.04
CA GLN A 144 -10.68 -11.25 -13.54
C GLN A 144 -11.41 -12.55 -13.17
N GLU A 145 -12.50 -12.46 -12.41
CA GLU A 145 -13.33 -13.62 -12.04
C GLU A 145 -13.85 -14.38 -13.28
N ARG A 146 -14.19 -13.66 -14.36
CA ARG A 146 -14.63 -14.28 -15.62
C ARG A 146 -13.52 -14.99 -16.37
N MET A 147 -12.27 -14.53 -16.22
CA MET A 147 -11.10 -15.17 -16.83
C MET A 147 -10.67 -16.41 -16.05
N ASP A 148 -10.80 -16.40 -14.72
CA ASP A 148 -10.43 -17.53 -13.85
C ASP A 148 -11.45 -18.69 -13.90
N THR A 149 -12.66 -18.45 -14.41
CA THR A 149 -13.74 -19.45 -14.56
C THR A 149 -13.73 -20.13 -15.95
N LYS A 150 -12.81 -19.76 -16.84
CA LYS A 150 -12.63 -20.34 -18.19
C LYS A 150 -11.39 -21.21 -18.26
#